data_AF-A0A556QJI3-F1
#
_entry.id   AF-A0A556QJI3-F1
#
_cell.length_a   1.000
_cell.length_b   1.000
_cell.length_c   1.000
_cell.angle_alpha   90.00
_cell.angle_beta   90.00
_cell.angle_gamma   90.00
#
_symmetry.space_group_name_H-M   'P 1'
#
loop_
_entity.id
_entity.type
_entity.pdbx_description
1 polymer ?
#
loop_
_entity_poly.entity_id
_entity_poly.type
_entity_poly.pdbx_seq_one_letter_code
_entity_poly.pdbx_strand_id
1 'polypeptide(L)'
;MALRVRHLILLVSALFILCGASLTAQPPATDTALVFTVYAPIDSPLWEQLYFLPAGKPPVKLAFLPNSRSVPIKLTGGPKPLVFGVERIDPETRQKTYVPVAETAWPEAAAKALVIFSTAAGTGPQVQLVAVDDGLKAFPLRSVRFFNATGVPLLVKVASFEGEVAPGISPARPYSVVSDNPLQVGTFPLGIAINDPQAGGRLLYQGSGEAWPFARSLIVMVPPRPGSTDLELRILVDTPRIPRQPTTESTN
;
A
#
# COMPACT_ATOMS: atom_id res chain seq x y z
N MET A 1 27.74 52.46 -58.44
CA MET A 1 26.47 52.12 -57.75
C MET A 1 25.96 50.76 -58.22
N ALA A 2 26.77 49.69 -58.12
CA ALA A 2 26.41 48.35 -58.63
C ALA A 2 27.12 47.20 -57.88
N LEU A 3 27.54 47.42 -56.62
CA LEU A 3 28.27 46.41 -55.84
C LEU A 3 27.70 46.13 -54.44
N ARG A 4 26.53 46.69 -54.09
CA ARG A 4 25.92 46.51 -52.76
C ARG A 4 24.62 45.68 -52.74
N VAL A 5 24.17 45.16 -53.88
CA VAL A 5 22.88 44.44 -53.97
C VAL A 5 23.05 42.91 -53.96
N ARG A 6 24.27 42.38 -54.20
CA ARG A 6 24.51 40.93 -54.25
C ARG A 6 24.78 40.26 -52.90
N HIS A 7 24.93 41.01 -51.80
CA HIS A 7 25.19 40.42 -50.47
C HIS A 7 23.97 40.42 -49.55
N LEU A 8 22.84 41.01 -49.98
CA LEU A 8 21.61 41.02 -49.19
C LEU A 8 20.74 39.77 -49.41
N ILE A 9 20.91 39.07 -50.54
CA ILE A 9 20.09 37.89 -50.87
C ILE A 9 20.63 36.60 -50.22
N LEU A 10 21.91 36.55 -49.83
CA LEU A 10 22.50 35.38 -49.16
C LEU A 10 22.29 35.37 -47.64
N LEU A 11 21.88 36.48 -47.01
CA LEU A 11 21.66 36.53 -45.56
C LEU A 11 20.22 36.13 -45.14
N VAL A 12 19.26 36.16 -46.07
CA VAL A 12 17.85 35.84 -45.77
C VAL A 12 17.58 34.33 -45.82
N SER A 13 18.42 33.54 -46.50
CA SER A 13 18.27 32.08 -46.58
C SER A 13 18.90 31.31 -45.41
N ALA A 14 19.66 31.97 -44.52
CA ALA A 14 20.34 31.33 -43.39
C ALA A 14 19.56 31.42 -42.07
N LEU A 15 18.35 31.99 -42.07
CA LEU A 15 17.51 32.15 -40.87
C LEU A 15 16.22 31.32 -40.94
N PHE A 16 16.28 30.14 -41.56
CA PHE A 16 15.15 29.19 -41.63
C PHE A 16 15.50 27.78 -41.15
N ILE A 17 16.66 27.60 -40.50
CA ILE A 17 17.11 26.29 -39.98
C ILE A 17 17.49 26.44 -38.51
N LEU A 18 16.55 26.81 -37.63
CA LEU A 18 16.76 26.68 -36.17
C LEU A 18 15.46 26.69 -35.34
N CYS A 19 14.33 26.32 -35.93
CA CYS A 19 13.11 25.97 -35.20
C CYS A 19 12.76 24.49 -35.44
N GLY A 20 13.72 23.61 -35.20
CA GLY A 20 13.41 22.23 -34.84
C GLY A 20 12.84 22.22 -33.42
N ALA A 21 11.65 22.78 -33.25
CA ALA A 21 10.86 22.55 -32.05
C ALA A 21 10.56 21.04 -32.05
N SER A 22 11.35 20.29 -31.29
CA SER A 22 11.02 18.93 -30.93
C SER A 22 9.66 18.97 -30.27
N LEU A 23 8.62 18.65 -31.04
CA LEU A 23 7.33 18.20 -30.54
C LEU A 23 7.62 16.91 -29.78
N THR A 24 8.12 17.04 -28.55
CA THR A 24 8.08 15.94 -27.59
C THR A 24 6.60 15.72 -27.37
N ALA A 25 6.06 14.66 -27.98
CA ALA A 25 4.77 14.13 -27.61
C ALA A 25 4.78 13.99 -26.08
N GLN A 26 4.08 14.88 -25.38
CA GLN A 26 3.87 14.71 -23.95
C GLN A 26 3.19 13.34 -23.83
N PRO A 27 3.79 12.38 -23.11
CA PRO A 27 3.11 11.11 -22.87
C PRO A 27 1.73 11.47 -22.30
N PRO A 28 0.65 10.86 -22.81
CA PRO A 28 -0.70 11.19 -22.35
C PRO A 28 -0.68 11.15 -20.84
N ALA A 29 -1.08 12.26 -20.21
CA ALA A 29 -1.20 12.36 -18.77
C ALA A 29 -2.07 11.19 -18.34
N THR A 30 -1.42 10.14 -17.85
CA THR A 30 -2.12 8.95 -17.41
C THR A 30 -2.73 9.39 -16.12
N ASP A 31 -4.01 9.76 -16.18
CA ASP A 31 -4.83 10.10 -15.03
C ASP A 31 -4.81 8.88 -14.12
N THR A 32 -3.82 8.84 -13.25
CA THR A 32 -3.49 7.65 -12.47
C THR A 32 -4.49 7.65 -11.35
N ALA A 33 -5.64 7.03 -11.61
CA ALA A 33 -6.73 6.95 -10.66
C ALA A 33 -6.17 6.49 -9.31
N LEU A 34 -6.32 7.33 -8.30
CA LEU A 34 -5.91 7.01 -6.94
C LEU A 34 -6.78 5.84 -6.45
N VAL A 35 -6.14 4.79 -5.95
CA VAL A 35 -6.85 3.60 -5.47
C VAL A 35 -6.37 3.20 -4.10
N PHE A 36 -7.28 2.74 -3.26
CA PHE A 36 -6.91 2.14 -1.98
C PHE A 36 -7.52 0.76 -1.79
N THR A 37 -6.87 -0.04 -0.96
CA THR A 37 -7.41 -1.29 -0.42
C THR A 37 -7.49 -1.19 1.09
N VAL A 38 -8.36 -1.99 1.70
CA VAL A 38 -8.48 -2.05 3.16
C VAL A 38 -8.04 -3.42 3.68
N TYR A 39 -7.53 -3.44 4.91
CA TYR A 39 -7.20 -4.66 5.63
C TYR A 39 -7.44 -4.46 7.12
N ALA A 40 -7.93 -5.50 7.80
CA ALA A 40 -8.08 -5.53 9.26
C ALA A 40 -7.40 -6.80 9.79
N PRO A 41 -6.40 -6.69 10.67
CA PRO A 41 -5.63 -7.83 11.17
C PRO A 41 -6.31 -8.57 12.32
N ILE A 42 -7.31 -7.96 12.95
CA ILE A 42 -8.06 -8.52 14.09
C ILE A 42 -9.52 -8.60 13.67
N ASP A 43 -10.16 -9.75 13.88
CA ASP A 43 -11.58 -9.90 13.55
C ASP A 43 -12.44 -9.07 14.51
N SER A 44 -13.39 -8.31 13.97
CA SER A 44 -14.30 -7.49 14.76
C SER A 44 -15.66 -7.37 14.07
N PRO A 45 -16.79 -7.49 14.80
CA PRO A 45 -18.12 -7.25 14.24
C PRO A 45 -18.32 -5.78 13.81
N LEU A 46 -17.43 -4.87 14.20
CA LEU A 46 -17.43 -3.49 13.72
C LEU A 46 -17.15 -3.38 12.23
N TRP A 47 -16.36 -4.31 11.68
CA TRP A 47 -15.94 -4.28 10.27
C TRP A 47 -17.11 -4.46 9.30
N GLU A 48 -18.16 -5.17 9.72
CA GLU A 48 -19.36 -5.39 8.92
C GLU A 48 -20.23 -4.12 8.77
N GLN A 49 -19.98 -3.13 9.62
CA GLN A 49 -20.75 -1.89 9.73
C GLN A 49 -20.04 -0.69 9.12
N LEU A 50 -18.81 -0.87 8.60
CA LEU A 50 -18.00 0.24 8.08
C LEU A 50 -18.28 0.55 6.61
N TYR A 51 -18.34 1.86 6.34
CA TYR A 51 -18.49 2.45 5.02
C TYR A 51 -17.38 3.47 4.80
N PHE A 52 -16.86 3.52 3.57
CA PHE A 52 -16.12 4.68 3.08
C PHE A 52 -17.10 5.78 2.66
N LEU A 53 -16.83 7.02 3.07
CA LEU A 53 -17.68 8.18 2.84
C LEU A 53 -17.01 9.15 1.82
N PRO A 54 -17.13 8.89 0.52
CA PRO A 54 -16.58 9.79 -0.50
C PRO A 54 -17.36 11.12 -0.54
N ALA A 55 -16.63 12.24 -0.59
CA ALA A 55 -17.24 13.56 -0.68
C ALA A 55 -18.15 13.69 -1.92
N GLY A 56 -19.41 14.06 -1.71
CA GLY A 56 -20.39 14.28 -2.79
C GLY A 56 -20.82 13.01 -3.53
N LYS A 57 -20.58 11.83 -2.97
CA LYS A 57 -20.96 10.54 -3.56
C LYS A 57 -21.61 9.61 -2.54
N PRO A 58 -22.36 8.60 -2.98
CA PRO A 58 -22.93 7.60 -2.08
C PRO A 58 -21.85 6.87 -1.27
N PRO A 59 -22.11 6.52 0.00
CA PRO A 59 -21.25 5.67 0.82
C PRO A 59 -20.97 4.32 0.17
N VAL A 60 -19.76 3.82 0.35
CA VAL A 60 -19.30 2.52 -0.18
C VAL A 60 -19.09 1.57 0.98
N LYS A 61 -19.86 0.48 1.04
CA LYS A 61 -19.67 -0.54 2.08
C LYS A 61 -18.29 -1.20 1.93
N LEU A 62 -17.55 -1.29 3.03
CA LEU A 62 -16.26 -1.96 3.03
C LEU A 62 -16.44 -3.48 3.13
N ALA A 63 -15.58 -4.21 2.44
CA ALA A 63 -15.49 -5.66 2.52
C ALA A 63 -14.11 -6.05 3.06
N PHE A 64 -14.07 -6.61 4.27
CA PHE A 64 -12.86 -7.10 4.91
C PHE A 64 -12.74 -8.60 4.68
N LEU A 65 -11.54 -9.05 4.32
CA LEU A 65 -11.24 -10.45 4.06
C LEU A 65 -10.24 -10.95 5.12
N PRO A 66 -10.46 -12.11 5.77
CA PRO A 66 -9.67 -12.54 6.93
C PRO A 66 -8.15 -12.61 6.71
N ASN A 67 -7.72 -12.92 5.49
CA ASN A 67 -6.30 -13.13 5.13
C ASN A 67 -5.91 -12.43 3.82
N SER A 68 -6.66 -11.41 3.41
CA SER A 68 -6.37 -10.68 2.19
C SER A 68 -6.84 -9.24 2.26
N ARG A 69 -6.30 -8.42 1.36
CA ARG A 69 -6.75 -7.04 1.17
C ARG A 69 -8.10 -7.06 0.47
N SER A 70 -8.92 -6.04 0.70
CA SER A 70 -10.13 -5.83 -0.07
C SER A 70 -9.86 -5.67 -1.57
N VAL A 71 -10.92 -5.72 -2.37
CA VAL A 71 -10.84 -5.22 -3.75
C VAL A 71 -10.45 -3.73 -3.77
N PRO A 72 -9.76 -3.25 -4.81
CA PRO A 72 -9.40 -1.84 -4.92
C PRO A 72 -10.61 -0.92 -5.03
N ILE A 73 -10.62 0.14 -4.24
CA ILE A 73 -11.63 1.22 -4.25
C ILE A 73 -11.01 2.43 -4.93
N LYS A 74 -11.67 2.93 -5.97
CA LYS A 74 -11.21 4.11 -6.74
C LYS A 74 -11.64 5.40 -6.04
N LEU A 75 -10.71 6.32 -5.91
CA LEU A 75 -10.97 7.70 -5.52
C LEU A 75 -11.15 8.56 -6.77
N THR A 76 -12.10 9.47 -6.68
CA THR A 76 -12.36 10.46 -7.74
C THR A 76 -12.19 11.86 -7.17
N GLY A 77 -11.46 12.72 -7.87
CA GLY A 77 -11.27 14.12 -7.48
C GLY A 77 -10.06 14.38 -6.59
N GLY A 78 -8.99 13.60 -6.74
CA GLY A 78 -7.69 13.86 -6.12
C GLY A 78 -7.49 13.31 -4.70
N PRO A 79 -6.30 13.51 -4.11
CA PRO A 79 -5.98 13.04 -2.78
C PRO A 79 -6.78 13.85 -1.75
N LYS A 80 -7.67 13.17 -1.03
CA LYS A 80 -8.50 13.72 0.04
C LYS A 80 -8.34 12.85 1.28
N PRO A 81 -8.61 13.38 2.48
CA PRO A 81 -8.74 12.51 3.65
C PRO A 81 -9.77 11.41 3.36
N LEU A 82 -9.43 10.20 3.77
CA LEU A 82 -10.30 9.04 3.69
C LEU A 82 -11.16 9.02 4.95
N VAL A 83 -12.44 9.31 4.79
CA VAL A 83 -13.41 9.32 5.88
C VAL A 83 -14.18 8.01 5.88
N PHE A 84 -14.28 7.40 7.05
CA PHE A 84 -14.99 6.16 7.28
C PHE A 84 -16.08 6.35 8.33
N GLY A 85 -17.23 5.73 8.12
CA GLY A 85 -18.40 5.90 8.98
C GLY A 85 -19.19 4.62 9.18
N VAL A 86 -20.14 4.68 10.11
CA VAL A 86 -21.12 3.60 10.37
C VAL A 86 -22.52 4.05 9.97
N GLU A 87 -23.31 3.10 9.46
CA GLU A 87 -24.73 3.33 9.19
C GLU A 87 -25.51 3.46 10.51
N ARG A 88 -26.31 4.52 10.63
CA ARG A 88 -27.28 4.73 11.70
C ARG A 88 -28.66 4.84 11.07
N ILE A 89 -29.61 4.11 11.64
CA ILE A 89 -31.01 4.19 11.25
C ILE A 89 -31.71 5.01 12.32
N ASP A 90 -32.29 6.13 11.92
CA ASP A 90 -33.13 6.93 12.79
C ASP A 90 -34.36 6.10 13.21
N PRO A 91 -34.64 5.97 14.51
CA PRO A 91 -35.69 5.08 15.00
C PRO A 91 -37.10 5.56 14.64
N GLU A 92 -37.32 6.86 14.47
CA GLU A 92 -38.63 7.47 14.22
C GLU A 92 -38.91 7.57 12.72
N THR A 93 -37.94 8.08 11.95
CA THR A 93 -38.08 8.35 10.53
C THR A 93 -37.64 7.19 9.65
N ARG A 94 -36.95 6.19 10.22
CA ARG A 94 -36.29 5.08 9.51
C ARG A 94 -35.26 5.54 8.46
N GLN A 95 -34.87 6.81 8.48
CA GLN A 95 -33.87 7.34 7.55
C GLN A 95 -32.47 6.84 7.90
N LYS A 96 -31.71 6.50 6.86
CA LYS A 96 -30.32 6.10 6.99
C LYS A 96 -29.43 7.33 6.98
N THR A 97 -28.62 7.46 8.01
CA THR A 97 -27.54 8.45 8.11
C THR A 97 -26.22 7.73 8.30
N TYR A 98 -25.13 8.37 7.89
CA TYR A 98 -23.79 7.81 8.04
C TYR A 98 -22.99 8.73 8.94
N VAL A 99 -22.57 8.21 10.09
CA VAL A 99 -21.82 8.98 11.09
C VAL A 99 -20.34 8.66 10.92
N PRO A 100 -19.47 9.66 10.65
CA PRO A 100 -18.03 9.46 10.62
C PRO A 100 -17.52 8.90 11.94
N VAL A 101 -16.65 7.89 11.88
CA VAL A 101 -16.03 7.24 13.04
C VAL A 101 -14.50 7.25 12.99
N ALA A 102 -13.91 7.41 11.81
CA ALA A 102 -12.47 7.48 11.64
C ALA A 102 -12.08 8.21 10.34
N GLU A 103 -10.90 8.82 10.35
CA GLU A 103 -10.34 9.53 9.22
C GLU A 103 -8.83 9.29 9.14
N THR A 104 -8.27 9.25 7.92
CA THR A 104 -6.82 9.32 7.69
C THR A 104 -6.51 10.19 6.50
N ALA A 105 -5.37 10.88 6.57
CA ALA A 105 -4.80 11.52 5.41
C ALA A 105 -4.41 10.50 4.33
N TRP A 106 -4.47 10.94 3.07
CA TRP A 106 -3.88 10.19 1.96
C TRP A 106 -2.35 10.24 2.07
N PRO A 107 -1.62 9.13 1.86
CA PRO A 107 -0.16 9.14 1.93
C PRO A 107 0.43 10.04 0.84
N GLU A 108 1.42 10.85 1.20
CA GLU A 108 2.02 11.81 0.29
C GLU A 108 2.60 11.14 -0.96
N ALA A 109 2.34 11.72 -2.14
CA ALA A 109 2.79 11.22 -3.45
C ALA A 109 2.39 9.77 -3.80
N ALA A 110 1.52 9.13 -3.03
CA ALA A 110 1.08 7.77 -3.29
C ALA A 110 0.00 7.74 -4.38
N ALA A 111 0.19 6.91 -5.40
CA ALA A 111 -0.88 6.57 -6.35
C ALA A 111 -1.79 5.45 -5.82
N LYS A 112 -1.27 4.64 -4.90
CA LYS A 112 -1.96 3.51 -4.28
C LYS A 112 -1.75 3.52 -2.79
N ALA A 113 -2.81 3.28 -2.02
CA ALA A 113 -2.73 3.18 -0.57
C ALA A 113 -3.26 1.84 -0.04
N LEU A 114 -2.69 1.37 1.06
CA LEU A 114 -3.29 0.35 1.90
C LEU A 114 -3.75 1.03 3.20
N VAL A 115 -5.02 0.87 3.53
CA VAL A 115 -5.59 1.35 4.80
C VAL A 115 -5.72 0.17 5.74
N ILE A 116 -4.96 0.19 6.83
CA ILE A 116 -4.95 -0.87 7.84
C ILE A 116 -5.79 -0.39 9.02
N PHE A 117 -6.82 -1.17 9.37
CA PHE A 117 -7.74 -0.90 10.46
C PHE A 117 -7.32 -1.65 11.72
N SER A 118 -7.53 -1.08 12.89
CA SER A 118 -7.39 -1.72 14.20
C SER A 118 -8.44 -1.19 15.16
N THR A 119 -8.61 -1.86 16.29
CA THR A 119 -9.46 -1.38 17.39
C THR A 119 -8.59 -0.76 18.48
N ALA A 120 -8.99 0.39 19.03
CA ALA A 120 -8.34 0.90 20.24
C ALA A 120 -8.78 0.10 21.47
N ALA A 121 -7.88 -0.06 22.44
CA ALA A 121 -8.28 -0.51 23.78
C ALA A 121 -8.97 0.64 24.52
N GLY A 122 -10.20 0.43 25.00
CA GLY A 122 -10.96 1.45 25.76
C GLY A 122 -12.45 1.14 25.93
N THR A 123 -13.17 2.03 26.63
CA THR A 123 -14.63 1.94 26.84
C THR A 123 -15.40 2.42 25.61
N GLY A 124 -15.35 1.63 24.53
CA GLY A 124 -16.16 1.84 23.33
C GLY A 124 -15.48 1.35 22.05
N PRO A 125 -16.25 1.13 20.97
CA PRO A 125 -15.70 0.76 19.67
C PRO A 125 -15.02 1.96 19.01
N GLN A 126 -13.74 2.16 19.32
CA GLN A 126 -12.92 3.15 18.64
C GLN A 126 -12.17 2.49 17.49
N VAL A 127 -12.46 2.94 16.28
CA VAL A 127 -11.77 2.51 15.05
C VAL A 127 -10.51 3.34 14.91
N GLN A 128 -9.36 2.66 14.94
CA GLN A 128 -8.08 3.23 14.58
C GLN A 128 -7.73 2.77 13.17
N LEU A 129 -7.02 3.60 12.43
CA LEU A 129 -6.55 3.22 11.11
C LEU A 129 -5.32 4.02 10.70
N VAL A 130 -4.55 3.44 9.78
CA VAL A 130 -3.41 4.10 9.15
C VAL A 130 -3.45 3.84 7.65
N ALA A 131 -3.27 4.89 6.85
CA ALA A 131 -3.02 4.77 5.42
C ALA A 131 -1.51 4.76 5.15
N VAL A 132 -1.07 3.82 4.33
CA VAL A 132 0.34 3.68 3.94
C VAL A 132 0.48 3.65 2.42
N ASP A 133 1.57 4.24 1.90
CA ASP A 133 1.88 4.17 0.47
C ASP A 133 2.13 2.70 0.08
N ASP A 134 1.25 2.19 -0.76
CA ASP A 134 1.26 0.83 -1.29
C ASP A 134 1.61 0.83 -2.79
N GLY A 135 2.25 1.89 -3.28
CA GLY A 135 2.86 1.94 -4.60
C GLY A 135 4.16 1.12 -4.68
N LEU A 136 4.52 0.69 -5.90
CA LEU A 136 5.74 -0.09 -6.14
C LEU A 136 7.03 0.68 -5.80
N LYS A 137 6.99 2.02 -5.81
CA LYS A 137 8.13 2.85 -5.44
C LYS A 137 8.44 2.74 -3.94
N ALA A 138 7.42 2.82 -3.10
CA ALA A 138 7.60 2.76 -1.64
C ALA A 138 7.62 1.32 -1.11
N PHE A 139 6.91 0.41 -1.78
CA PHE A 139 6.84 -1.01 -1.42
C PHE A 139 7.13 -1.88 -2.65
N PRO A 140 8.42 -2.03 -3.02
CA PRO A 140 8.84 -2.72 -4.24
C PRO A 140 8.63 -4.23 -4.18
N LEU A 141 8.74 -4.89 -5.32
CA LEU A 141 8.76 -6.36 -5.38
C LEU A 141 10.01 -6.91 -4.66
N ARG A 142 9.94 -8.18 -4.27
CA ARG A 142 10.99 -8.87 -3.51
C ARG A 142 11.32 -8.16 -2.19
N SER A 143 10.29 -7.58 -1.57
CA SER A 143 10.43 -6.88 -0.31
C SER A 143 9.33 -7.22 0.68
N VAL A 144 9.66 -7.03 1.95
CA VAL A 144 8.79 -7.24 3.09
C VAL A 144 8.60 -5.93 3.86
N ARG A 145 7.39 -5.69 4.33
CA ARG A 145 7.10 -4.69 5.36
C ARG A 145 6.54 -5.38 6.59
N PHE A 146 6.72 -4.74 7.73
CA PHE A 146 6.13 -5.15 8.99
C PHE A 146 5.03 -4.18 9.37
N PHE A 147 3.89 -4.70 9.82
CA PHE A 147 2.90 -3.94 10.56
C PHE A 147 2.87 -4.45 12.00
N ASN A 148 3.41 -3.66 12.92
CA ASN A 148 3.46 -3.99 14.33
C ASN A 148 2.23 -3.44 15.07
N ALA A 149 1.24 -4.30 15.31
CA ALA A 149 0.02 -3.97 16.04
C ALA A 149 0.12 -4.22 17.55
N THR A 150 1.29 -4.64 18.07
CA THR A 150 1.43 -5.05 19.47
C THR A 150 1.47 -3.89 20.46
N GLY A 151 1.64 -2.66 19.98
CA GLY A 151 1.76 -1.46 20.82
C GLY A 151 3.14 -1.30 21.49
N VAL A 152 4.06 -2.25 21.32
CA VAL A 152 5.44 -2.18 21.82
C VAL A 152 6.45 -2.43 20.69
N PRO A 153 7.68 -1.88 20.76
CA PRO A 153 8.73 -2.21 19.79
C PRO A 153 9.11 -3.70 19.86
N LEU A 154 9.38 -4.29 18.70
CA LEU A 154 9.80 -5.69 18.56
C LEU A 154 11.16 -5.77 17.88
N LEU A 155 12.03 -6.65 18.35
CA LEU A 155 13.26 -7.02 17.65
C LEU A 155 12.91 -8.02 16.55
N VAL A 156 13.34 -7.73 15.33
CA VAL A 156 13.04 -8.55 14.16
C VAL A 156 14.33 -8.89 13.43
N LYS A 157 14.48 -10.17 13.08
CA LYS A 157 15.48 -10.68 12.17
C LYS A 157 14.79 -11.22 10.92
N VAL A 158 15.04 -10.60 9.78
CA VAL A 158 14.52 -11.03 8.47
C VAL A 158 15.59 -10.94 7.40
N ALA A 159 15.89 -12.04 6.73
CA ALA A 159 16.99 -12.08 5.76
C ALA A 159 18.29 -11.47 6.33
N SER A 160 18.79 -10.37 5.76
CA SER A 160 19.97 -9.63 6.24
C SER A 160 19.66 -8.49 7.21
N PHE A 161 18.38 -8.18 7.45
CA PHE A 161 17.96 -7.16 8.41
C PHE A 161 17.85 -7.77 9.81
N GLU A 162 18.49 -7.11 10.78
CA GLU A 162 18.30 -7.35 12.21
C GLU A 162 18.17 -6.00 12.90
N GLY A 163 17.07 -5.79 13.63
CA GLY A 163 16.84 -4.51 14.30
C GLY A 163 15.44 -4.39 14.89
N GLU A 164 15.17 -3.21 15.46
CA GLU A 164 13.89 -2.92 16.07
C GLU A 164 12.85 -2.47 15.04
N VAL A 165 11.61 -2.91 15.24
CA VAL A 165 10.41 -2.48 14.52
C VAL A 165 9.46 -1.85 15.54
N ALA A 166 9.34 -0.53 15.49
CA ALA A 166 8.39 0.23 16.30
C ALA A 166 6.93 -0.14 15.98
N PRO A 167 5.97 0.16 16.87
CA PRO A 167 4.54 0.06 16.57
C PRO A 167 4.17 0.81 15.27
N GLY A 168 3.30 0.21 14.46
CA GLY A 168 2.90 0.74 13.15
C GLY A 168 3.62 0.08 11.97
N ILE A 169 3.67 0.79 10.84
CA ILE A 169 4.26 0.27 9.59
C ILE A 169 5.76 0.52 9.54
N SER A 170 6.53 -0.50 9.13
CA SER A 170 7.97 -0.35 8.86
C SER A 170 8.25 0.14 7.44
N PRO A 171 9.45 0.67 7.17
CA PRO A 171 9.99 0.75 5.83
C PRO A 171 10.05 -0.63 5.16
N ALA A 172 10.00 -0.65 3.82
CA ALA A 172 10.20 -1.89 3.07
C ALA A 172 11.66 -2.37 3.19
N ARG A 173 11.83 -3.68 3.36
CA ARG A 173 13.12 -4.36 3.44
C ARG A 173 13.22 -5.38 2.31
N PRO A 174 14.30 -5.39 1.51
CA PRO A 174 14.46 -6.41 0.50
C PRO A 174 14.72 -7.77 1.17
N TYR A 175 14.24 -8.84 0.55
CA TYR A 175 14.69 -10.20 0.85
C TYR A 175 15.36 -10.79 -0.38
N SER A 176 16.39 -11.63 -0.15
CA SER A 176 17.02 -12.37 -1.24
C SER A 176 16.08 -13.49 -1.68
N VAL A 177 15.90 -13.64 -2.98
CA VAL A 177 15.21 -14.80 -3.56
C VAL A 177 16.26 -15.71 -4.14
N VAL A 178 16.12 -17.02 -3.88
CA VAL A 178 17.08 -18.04 -4.32
C VAL A 178 16.92 -18.35 -5.83
N SER A 179 15.82 -17.92 -6.45
CA SER A 179 15.47 -18.23 -7.84
C SER A 179 14.79 -17.05 -8.53
N ASP A 180 15.06 -16.89 -9.83
CA ASP A 180 14.33 -15.98 -10.73
C ASP A 180 13.13 -16.67 -11.39
N ASN A 181 12.90 -17.97 -11.11
CA ASN A 181 11.73 -18.68 -11.59
C ASN A 181 10.45 -18.16 -10.89
N PRO A 182 9.46 -17.61 -11.62
CA PRO A 182 8.22 -17.08 -11.06
C PRO A 182 7.39 -18.08 -10.26
N LEU A 183 7.58 -19.37 -10.52
CA LEU A 183 6.85 -20.45 -9.87
C LEU A 183 7.56 -20.99 -8.63
N GLN A 184 8.81 -20.59 -8.38
CA GLN A 184 9.59 -21.08 -7.26
C GLN A 184 9.58 -20.08 -6.11
N VAL A 185 8.90 -20.45 -5.03
CA VAL A 185 8.88 -19.68 -3.78
C VAL A 185 10.13 -20.04 -2.97
N GLY A 186 10.97 -19.05 -2.68
CA GLY A 186 12.10 -19.22 -1.76
C GLY A 186 11.66 -19.07 -0.30
N THR A 187 12.60 -19.18 0.63
CA THR A 187 12.35 -18.87 2.04
C THR A 187 13.44 -17.97 2.61
N PHE A 188 13.11 -17.21 3.64
CA PHE A 188 14.07 -16.45 4.44
C PHE A 188 13.85 -16.73 5.94
N PRO A 189 14.90 -16.72 6.78
CA PRO A 189 14.74 -16.85 8.21
C PRO A 189 13.96 -15.65 8.77
N LEU A 190 13.02 -15.92 9.68
CA LEU A 190 12.21 -14.93 10.38
C LEU A 190 12.26 -15.20 11.88
N GLY A 191 12.83 -14.26 12.63
CA GLY A 191 12.83 -14.25 14.09
C GLY A 191 12.18 -12.98 14.61
N ILE A 192 11.35 -13.08 15.65
CA ILE A 192 10.72 -11.94 16.31
C ILE A 192 10.84 -12.13 17.81
N ALA A 193 11.30 -11.10 18.50
CA ALA A 193 11.47 -11.08 19.94
C ALA A 193 10.99 -9.74 20.52
N ILE A 194 10.68 -9.73 21.81
CA ILE A 194 10.54 -8.50 22.58
C ILE A 194 11.82 -8.27 23.38
N ASN A 195 12.27 -7.03 23.42
CA ASN A 195 13.36 -6.65 24.31
C ASN A 195 12.76 -6.38 25.71
N ASP A 196 12.90 -7.34 26.63
CA ASP A 196 12.51 -7.15 28.03
C ASP A 196 13.75 -6.72 28.83
N PRO A 197 13.80 -5.48 29.35
CA PRO A 197 14.94 -4.99 30.12
C PRO A 197 15.21 -5.77 31.41
N GLN A 198 14.22 -6.48 31.97
CA GLN A 198 14.34 -7.21 33.23
C GLN A 198 14.62 -8.70 33.05
N ALA A 199 14.06 -9.32 32.01
CA ALA A 199 14.20 -10.77 31.77
C ALA A 199 15.18 -11.11 30.63
N GLY A 200 15.73 -10.10 29.95
CA GLY A 200 16.45 -10.28 28.68
C GLY A 200 15.48 -10.45 27.50
N GLY A 201 16.02 -10.47 26.27
CA GLY A 201 15.18 -10.63 25.08
C GLY A 201 14.38 -11.94 25.11
N ARG A 202 13.05 -11.85 24.95
CA ARG A 202 12.16 -13.03 24.87
C ARG A 202 11.76 -13.27 23.42
N LEU A 203 12.12 -14.44 22.90
CA LEU A 203 11.72 -14.89 21.57
C LEU A 203 10.19 -15.12 21.54
N LEU A 204 9.51 -14.49 20.60
CA LEU A 204 8.07 -14.61 20.38
C LEU A 204 7.74 -15.49 19.18
N TYR A 205 8.63 -15.53 18.19
CA TYR A 205 8.48 -16.34 16.99
C TYR A 205 9.84 -16.66 16.39
N GLN A 206 10.00 -17.90 15.91
CA GLN A 206 11.12 -18.32 15.08
C GLN A 206 10.63 -19.28 14.00
N GLY A 207 10.95 -18.97 12.76
CA GLY A 207 10.56 -19.77 11.61
C GLY A 207 11.13 -19.20 10.32
N SER A 208 10.39 -19.38 9.24
CA SER A 208 10.74 -18.89 7.91
C SER A 208 9.57 -18.14 7.29
N GLY A 209 9.87 -17.05 6.59
CA GLY A 209 8.92 -16.38 5.70
C GLY A 209 9.13 -16.81 4.25
N GLU A 210 8.13 -16.57 3.41
CA GLU A 210 8.17 -16.90 1.99
C GLU A 210 8.78 -15.76 1.15
N ALA A 211 9.77 -16.10 0.34
CA ALA A 211 10.47 -15.20 -0.57
C ALA A 211 9.91 -15.33 -1.99
N TRP A 212 8.83 -14.60 -2.28
CA TRP A 212 8.19 -14.61 -3.59
C TRP A 212 8.95 -13.72 -4.59
N PRO A 213 9.30 -14.20 -5.80
CA PRO A 213 10.08 -13.44 -6.79
C PRO A 213 9.33 -12.25 -7.37
N PHE A 214 8.01 -12.35 -7.51
CA PHE A 214 7.14 -11.32 -8.10
C PHE A 214 6.06 -10.86 -7.12
N ALA A 215 6.34 -10.89 -5.82
CA ALA A 215 5.41 -10.38 -4.83
C ALA A 215 6.10 -9.44 -3.85
N ARG A 216 5.27 -8.85 -3.01
CA ARG A 216 5.66 -8.11 -1.82
C ARG A 216 4.84 -8.63 -0.64
N SER A 217 5.47 -8.73 0.51
CA SER A 217 4.88 -9.40 1.68
C SER A 217 4.70 -8.42 2.83
N LEU A 218 3.48 -8.27 3.34
CA LEU A 218 3.23 -7.57 4.59
C LEU A 218 3.13 -8.60 5.71
N ILE A 219 4.08 -8.58 6.64
CA ILE A 219 4.04 -9.38 7.87
C ILE A 219 3.36 -8.54 8.93
N VAL A 220 2.23 -9.03 9.42
CA VAL A 220 1.38 -8.38 10.42
C VAL A 220 1.62 -9.09 11.74
N MET A 221 2.10 -8.34 12.73
CA MET A 221 2.39 -8.83 14.08
C MET A 221 1.27 -8.37 15.00
N VAL A 222 0.41 -9.30 15.40
CA VAL A 222 -0.79 -9.04 16.20
C VAL A 222 -0.51 -9.45 17.65
N PRO A 223 -0.91 -8.64 18.65
CA PRO A 223 -0.69 -8.98 20.03
C PRO A 223 -1.33 -10.34 20.38
N PRO A 224 -0.78 -11.08 21.35
CA PRO A 224 -1.36 -12.33 21.80
C PRO A 224 -2.81 -12.15 22.23
N ARG A 225 -3.64 -13.16 21.92
CA ARG A 225 -5.02 -13.22 22.44
C ARG A 225 -5.01 -13.31 23.97
N PRO A 226 -6.05 -12.84 24.67
CA PRO A 226 -6.17 -13.02 26.11
C PRO A 226 -5.94 -14.49 26.52
N GLY A 227 -4.98 -14.73 27.41
CA GLY A 227 -4.59 -16.08 27.85
C GLY A 227 -3.50 -16.77 27.01
N SER A 228 -2.99 -16.13 25.95
CA SER A 228 -1.84 -16.59 25.17
C SER A 228 -0.64 -15.69 25.39
N THR A 229 0.57 -16.26 25.32
CA THR A 229 1.84 -15.52 25.28
C THR A 229 2.44 -15.43 23.87
N ASP A 230 1.81 -16.11 22.90
CA ASP A 230 2.33 -16.29 21.56
C ASP A 230 1.88 -15.15 20.65
N LEU A 231 2.83 -14.62 19.89
CA LEU A 231 2.56 -13.60 18.89
C LEU A 231 1.82 -14.21 17.71
N GLU A 232 0.68 -13.64 17.32
CA GLU A 232 -0.02 -14.07 16.12
C GLU A 232 0.59 -13.35 14.91
N LEU A 233 1.02 -14.14 13.92
CA LEU A 233 1.56 -13.63 12.65
C LEU A 233 0.58 -13.88 11.52
N ARG A 234 0.32 -12.84 10.72
CA ARG A 234 -0.39 -12.94 9.44
C ARG A 234 0.50 -12.45 8.33
N ILE A 235 0.52 -13.16 7.21
CA ILE A 235 1.32 -12.79 6.04
C ILE A 235 0.37 -12.48 4.89
N LEU A 236 0.40 -11.24 4.41
CA LEU A 236 -0.31 -10.85 3.19
C LEU A 236 0.67 -10.77 2.04
N VAL A 237 0.46 -11.63 1.04
CA VAL A 237 1.24 -11.62 -0.20
C VAL A 237 0.45 -10.87 -1.27
N ASP A 238 1.07 -9.85 -1.86
CA ASP A 238 0.51 -9.12 -3.00
C ASP A 238 1.36 -9.39 -4.24
N THR A 239 0.80 -10.16 -5.17
CA THR A 239 1.37 -10.43 -6.49
C THR A 239 0.74 -9.45 -7.48
N PRO A 240 1.49 -8.46 -8.02
CA PRO A 240 0.97 -7.66 -9.11
C PRO A 240 0.64 -8.60 -10.26
N ARG A 241 -0.47 -8.34 -10.95
CA ARG A 241 -0.80 -9.07 -12.17
C ARG A 241 0.35 -8.92 -13.16
N ILE A 242 1.06 -10.00 -13.44
CA ILE A 242 1.99 -10.05 -14.56
C ILE A 242 1.15 -9.90 -15.82
N PRO A 243 1.38 -8.88 -16.67
CA PRO A 243 0.69 -8.80 -17.95
C PRO A 243 0.94 -10.12 -18.70
N ARG A 244 -0.13 -10.81 -19.12
CA ARG A 244 0.05 -11.95 -20.03
C ARG A 244 0.80 -11.42 -21.25
N GLN A 245 1.95 -12.00 -21.56
CA GLN A 245 2.59 -11.72 -22.84
C GLN A 245 1.55 -12.03 -23.92
N PRO A 246 1.37 -11.14 -24.93
CA PRO A 246 0.47 -11.42 -26.02
C PRO A 246 0.92 -12.74 -26.64
N THR A 247 0.02 -13.72 -26.65
CA THR A 247 0.23 -14.97 -27.39
C THR A 247 0.49 -14.53 -28.83
N THR A 248 1.72 -14.67 -29.30
CA THR A 248 1.97 -14.63 -30.74
C THR A 248 1.19 -15.79 -31.31
N GLU A 249 -0.01 -15.52 -31.82
CA GLU A 249 -0.71 -16.43 -32.72
C GLU A 249 0.27 -16.70 -33.87
N SER A 250 0.85 -17.89 -33.89
CA SER A 250 1.53 -18.37 -35.07
C SER A 250 0.45 -18.59 -36.11
N THR A 251 0.28 -17.63 -37.01
CA THR A 251 -0.36 -17.88 -38.29
C THR A 251 0.45 -18.94 -39.01
N ASN A 252 -0.03 -20.18 -38.98
CA ASN A 252 0.33 -21.22 -39.95
C ASN A 252 -0.41 -20.96 -41.26
#